data_AF-A0A380S3Z8-F1
#
_entry.id   AF-A0A380S3Z8-F1
#
_cell.length_a   1.000
_cell.length_b   1.000
_cell.length_c   1.000
_cell.angle_alpha   90.00
_cell.angle_beta   90.00
_cell.angle_gamma   90.00
#
_symmetry.space_group_name_H-M   'P 1'
#
loop_
_entity.id
_entity.type
_entity.pdbx_description
1 polymer ?
#
loop_
_entity_poly.entity_id
_entity_poly.type
_entity_poly.pdbx_seq_one_letter_code
_entity_poly.pdbx_strand_id
1 'polypeptide(L)'
;MSDNLSFQDLYADSIASIGKSDKISEATRAKIKMLQDQKDKILSVNATRCSESRGRVVPENDGDVRNCFERDMGRIIYSQAFRRLKHKTQVFFNPANDHICSRLEHVLYVDYIASTIGSALNLNVDLIKAIALGHDIGHTPFGHSGERVLNKKLKEIDPKLYFEHESNGLRVLNILEKHNDDYGLNLTFEVRDGIICHCGEYYDERKLVPCTDKTEEDLSYLIPKKKRKGPATMEGCVVRFADKIAYVGRDIEDALRTGVIASEFDVPVVSDMIGSSNSEIINFLVQDIIENSIDKGCIMMSDHAGEALEHTLKENVAKIYTAGKVKTYEKYCDVMLEGLFDAFYEAVKNIEMAEGSKSSSIRKFADFVKNHPEYKAGIDTPLPVYVSDYIAGMTDSFAVSCFNEIYKS
;
A
#
# COMPACT_ATOMS: atom_id res chain seq x y z
N MET A 1 25.49 -18.84 -32.55
CA MET A 1 25.95 -18.51 -31.19
C MET A 1 26.37 -17.06 -31.22
N SER A 2 25.51 -16.16 -30.77
CA SER A 2 25.86 -14.75 -30.60
C SER A 2 26.30 -14.56 -29.16
N ASP A 3 27.58 -14.22 -28.96
CA ASP A 3 28.12 -13.85 -27.66
C ASP A 3 27.37 -12.60 -27.16
N ASN A 4 26.41 -12.80 -26.26
CA ASN A 4 25.76 -11.69 -25.56
C ASN A 4 26.74 -11.18 -24.49
N LEU A 5 27.67 -10.32 -24.89
CA LEU A 5 28.42 -9.48 -23.96
C LEU A 5 27.42 -8.73 -23.08
N SER A 6 27.51 -8.90 -21.76
CA SER A 6 26.64 -8.18 -20.85
C SER A 6 27.01 -6.69 -20.84
N PHE A 7 26.07 -5.84 -20.40
CA PHE A 7 26.34 -4.41 -20.22
C PHE A 7 27.56 -4.17 -19.30
N GLN A 8 27.80 -5.08 -18.34
CA GLN A 8 28.97 -5.01 -17.48
C GLN A 8 30.26 -5.31 -18.26
N ASP A 9 30.25 -6.27 -19.19
CA ASP A 9 31.42 -6.61 -20.00
C ASP A 9 31.78 -5.52 -21.02
N LEU A 10 30.77 -4.85 -21.58
CA LEU A 10 30.96 -3.75 -22.54
C LEU A 10 31.58 -2.50 -21.92
N TYR A 11 31.38 -2.29 -20.61
CA TYR A 11 31.78 -1.07 -19.93
C TYR A 11 32.69 -1.32 -18.73
N ALA A 12 33.13 -2.55 -18.48
CA ALA A 12 33.93 -2.95 -17.31
C ALA A 12 35.11 -2.02 -17.08
N ASP A 13 35.90 -1.76 -18.12
CA ASP A 13 37.07 -0.88 -18.05
C ASP A 13 36.70 0.60 -17.85
N SER A 14 35.57 1.04 -18.41
CA SER A 14 35.07 2.40 -18.21
C SER A 14 34.48 2.62 -16.82
N ILE A 15 33.85 1.60 -16.23
CA ILE A 15 33.26 1.64 -14.89
C ILE A 15 34.35 1.49 -13.83
N ALA A 16 35.35 0.63 -14.07
CA ALA A 16 36.50 0.47 -13.18
C ALA A 16 37.37 1.74 -13.10
N SER A 17 37.46 2.52 -14.20
CA SER A 17 38.17 3.81 -14.22
C SER A 17 37.39 4.95 -13.55
N ILE A 18 36.07 4.83 -13.42
CA ILE A 18 35.24 5.70 -12.57
C ILE A 18 35.32 5.13 -11.14
N GLY A 19 36.41 5.43 -10.44
CA GLY A 19 36.55 5.03 -9.03
C GLY A 19 35.29 5.38 -8.22
N LYS A 20 34.90 4.51 -7.26
CA LYS A 20 33.87 4.85 -6.28
C LYS A 20 34.38 6.02 -5.45
N SER A 21 34.06 7.24 -5.86
CA SER A 21 34.28 8.43 -5.05
C SER A 21 33.41 8.31 -3.80
N ASP A 22 34.00 8.59 -2.62
CA ASP A 22 33.22 8.94 -1.44
C ASP A 22 32.56 10.28 -1.77
N LYS A 23 31.31 10.23 -2.24
CA LYS A 23 30.67 11.32 -3.00
C LYS A 23 30.40 12.58 -2.18
N ILE A 24 30.58 12.58 -0.86
CA ILE A 24 30.34 13.73 0.02
C ILE A 24 31.39 13.79 1.15
N SER A 25 32.03 14.96 1.29
CA SER A 25 33.00 15.22 2.37
C SER A 25 32.35 15.21 3.75
N GLU A 26 33.09 14.81 4.78
CA GLU A 26 32.59 14.77 6.18
C GLU A 26 32.00 16.11 6.64
N ALA A 27 32.66 17.23 6.30
CA ALA A 27 32.15 18.57 6.57
C ALA A 27 30.78 18.85 5.93
N THR A 28 30.57 18.36 4.70
CA THR A 28 29.28 18.49 4.01
C THR A 28 28.21 17.61 4.67
N ARG A 29 28.54 16.38 5.08
CA ARG A 29 27.62 15.51 5.82
C ARG A 29 27.18 16.13 7.14
N ALA A 30 28.15 16.64 7.91
CA ALA A 30 27.87 17.34 9.16
C ALA A 30 26.95 18.56 8.94
N LYS A 31 27.16 19.30 7.85
CA LYS A 31 26.28 20.42 7.48
C LYS A 31 24.86 19.96 7.10
N ILE A 32 24.72 18.89 6.32
CA ILE A 32 23.42 18.30 5.97
C ILE A 32 22.68 17.86 7.23
N LYS A 33 23.36 17.12 8.11
CA LYS A 33 22.79 16.65 9.38
C LYS A 33 22.33 17.83 10.25
N MET A 34 23.14 18.87 10.36
CA MET A 34 22.76 20.09 11.09
C MET A 34 21.50 20.76 10.50
N LEU A 35 21.37 20.80 9.17
CA LEU A 35 20.18 21.37 8.50
C LEU A 35 18.93 20.51 8.73
N GLN A 36 19.07 19.19 8.72
CA GLN A 36 17.97 18.26 9.05
C GLN A 36 17.54 18.42 10.50
N ASP A 37 18.48 18.45 11.44
CA ASP A 37 18.17 18.64 12.86
C ASP A 37 17.54 20.02 13.13
N GLN A 38 17.89 21.05 12.36
CA GLN A 38 17.21 22.35 12.41
C GLN A 38 15.76 22.28 11.90
N LYS A 39 15.51 21.54 10.80
CA LYS A 39 14.15 21.29 10.30
C LYS A 39 13.30 20.54 11.32
N ASP A 40 13.83 19.46 11.91
CA ASP A 40 13.12 18.67 12.93
C ASP A 40 12.76 19.49 14.17
N LYS A 41 13.60 20.46 14.55
CA LYS A 41 13.36 21.33 15.72
C LYS A 41 12.22 22.33 15.53
N ILE A 42 11.95 22.74 14.28
CA ILE A 42 10.90 23.72 13.99
C ILE A 42 9.54 23.07 13.73
N LEU A 43 9.48 21.73 13.64
CA LEU A 43 8.21 21.00 13.53
C LEU A 43 7.33 21.21 14.76
N SER A 44 6.02 20.98 14.59
CA SER A 44 5.05 20.97 15.68
C SER A 44 5.51 20.06 16.82
N VAL A 45 5.12 20.38 18.05
CA VAL A 45 5.40 19.53 19.23
C VAL A 45 4.74 18.15 19.13
N ASN A 46 3.70 18.02 18.30
CA ASN A 46 2.98 16.78 18.04
C ASN A 46 3.55 16.02 16.82
N ALA A 47 4.53 16.58 16.12
CA ALA A 47 5.15 15.95 14.96
C ALA A 47 6.20 14.90 15.39
N THR A 48 6.31 13.85 14.59
CA THR A 48 7.35 12.83 14.78
C THR A 48 8.68 13.33 14.23
N ARG A 49 9.70 13.49 15.07
CA ARG A 49 11.05 13.90 14.64
C ARG A 49 11.84 12.70 14.13
N CYS A 50 12.68 12.90 13.12
CA CYS A 50 13.59 11.85 12.64
C CYS A 50 14.59 11.43 13.74
N SER A 51 15.04 12.40 14.55
CA SER A 51 15.94 12.16 15.69
C SER A 51 15.31 11.36 16.84
N GLU A 52 13.98 11.28 16.89
CA GLU A 52 13.21 10.55 17.90
C GLU A 52 12.61 9.26 17.34
N SER A 53 12.94 8.88 16.10
CA SER A 53 12.51 7.60 15.53
C SER A 53 12.97 6.45 16.41
N ARG A 54 12.07 5.49 16.61
CA ARG A 54 12.33 4.20 17.28
C ARG A 54 13.24 3.30 16.44
N GLY A 55 13.50 3.70 15.20
CA GLY A 55 14.46 3.08 14.31
C GLY A 55 13.92 1.83 13.63
N ARG A 56 14.86 0.99 13.22
CA ARG A 56 14.66 -0.20 12.38
C ARG A 56 14.86 -1.45 13.22
N VAL A 57 14.20 -2.55 12.83
CA VAL A 57 14.40 -3.85 13.51
C VAL A 57 15.85 -4.31 13.38
N VAL A 58 16.42 -4.21 12.18
CA VAL A 58 17.85 -4.44 11.97
C VAL A 58 18.55 -3.08 11.99
N PRO A 59 19.41 -2.79 12.99
CA PRO A 59 20.08 -1.49 13.09
C PRO A 59 20.93 -1.21 11.84
N GLU A 60 20.75 -0.02 11.28
CA GLU A 60 21.45 0.43 10.09
C GLU A 60 21.69 1.93 10.16
N ASN A 61 22.81 2.39 9.59
CA ASN A 61 23.08 3.82 9.50
C ASN A 61 22.22 4.45 8.40
N ASP A 62 21.51 5.54 8.73
CA ASP A 62 20.76 6.35 7.79
C ASP A 62 21.66 7.17 6.82
N GLY A 63 22.91 6.77 6.62
CA GLY A 63 23.81 7.27 5.59
C GLY A 63 24.00 8.79 5.59
N ASP A 64 24.42 9.34 4.45
CA ASP A 64 25.07 10.66 4.44
C ASP A 64 24.13 11.84 4.08
N VAL A 65 22.96 11.58 3.48
CA VAL A 65 22.12 12.63 2.86
C VAL A 65 20.66 12.58 3.27
N ARG A 66 20.03 11.41 3.19
CA ARG A 66 18.60 11.24 3.41
C ARG A 66 18.32 10.97 4.88
N ASN A 67 17.29 11.58 5.44
CA ASN A 67 16.80 11.20 6.75
C ASN A 67 16.18 9.79 6.74
N CYS A 68 15.82 9.28 7.92
CA CYS A 68 15.31 7.92 8.09
C CYS A 68 14.05 7.65 7.25
N PHE A 69 13.12 8.60 7.18
CA PHE A 69 11.85 8.49 6.44
C PHE A 69 12.02 8.70 4.94
N GLU A 70 12.89 9.62 4.51
CA GLU A 70 13.27 9.78 3.09
C GLU A 70 13.92 8.50 2.53
N ARG A 71 14.70 7.79 3.36
CA ARG A 71 15.25 6.48 2.99
C ARG A 71 14.17 5.43 2.85
N ASP A 72 13.22 5.39 3.78
CA ASP A 72 12.09 4.46 3.72
C ASP A 72 11.24 4.67 2.48
N MET A 73 10.90 5.93 2.19
CA MET A 73 10.26 6.32 0.94
C MET A 73 11.03 5.80 -0.29
N GLY A 74 12.36 5.99 -0.30
CA GLY A 74 13.20 5.44 -1.36
C GLY A 74 13.06 3.93 -1.50
N ARG A 75 13.14 3.18 -0.40
CA ARG A 75 13.00 1.71 -0.42
C ARG A 75 11.65 1.28 -0.98
N ILE A 76 10.58 1.95 -0.56
CA ILE A 76 9.22 1.69 -1.02
C ILE A 76 9.12 1.93 -2.54
N ILE A 77 9.52 3.11 -3.04
CA ILE A 77 9.43 3.47 -4.47
C ILE A 77 10.22 2.50 -5.36
N TYR A 78 11.39 2.05 -4.91
CA TYR A 78 12.23 1.12 -5.69
C TYR A 78 11.80 -0.35 -5.58
N SER A 79 10.88 -0.69 -4.68
CA SER A 79 10.36 -2.05 -4.51
C SER A 79 9.58 -2.54 -5.74
N GLN A 80 9.54 -3.86 -5.94
CA GLN A 80 8.74 -4.43 -7.02
C GLN A 80 7.24 -4.33 -6.71
N ALA A 81 6.84 -4.47 -5.44
CA ALA A 81 5.45 -4.31 -5.04
C ALA A 81 4.88 -2.94 -5.38
N PHE A 82 5.63 -1.86 -5.13
CA PHE A 82 5.19 -0.52 -5.50
C PHE A 82 5.01 -0.38 -7.01
N ARG A 83 5.95 -0.91 -7.82
CA ARG A 83 5.82 -0.90 -9.30
C ARG A 83 4.59 -1.64 -9.79
N ARG A 84 4.21 -2.73 -9.12
CA ARG A 84 3.02 -3.53 -9.48
C ARG A 84 1.70 -2.78 -9.26
N LEU A 85 1.67 -1.74 -8.40
CA LEU A 85 0.47 -0.92 -8.18
C LEU A 85 -0.07 -0.29 -9.47
N LYS A 86 0.81 0.06 -10.41
CA LYS A 86 0.44 0.57 -11.75
C LYS A 86 -0.47 -0.39 -12.53
N HIS A 87 -0.37 -1.68 -12.24
CA HIS A 87 -1.06 -2.75 -12.95
C HIS A 87 -2.08 -3.47 -12.05
N LYS A 88 -2.49 -2.81 -10.98
CA LYS A 88 -3.58 -3.23 -10.09
C LYS A 88 -4.67 -2.19 -10.12
N THR A 89 -5.89 -2.63 -10.27
CA THR A 89 -7.05 -1.75 -10.25
C THR A 89 -7.39 -1.30 -8.86
N GLN A 90 -7.92 -0.09 -8.78
CA GLN A 90 -8.45 0.46 -7.55
C GLN A 90 -9.87 -0.09 -7.33
N VAL A 91 -10.83 0.38 -8.13
CA VAL A 91 -12.26 0.02 -8.03
C VAL A 91 -12.77 -0.67 -9.27
N PHE A 92 -12.44 -0.12 -10.44
CA PHE A 92 -12.91 -0.63 -11.72
C PHE A 92 -11.77 -1.26 -12.49
N PHE A 93 -11.98 -2.48 -12.96
CA PHE A 93 -11.13 -3.07 -13.98
C PHE A 93 -11.83 -3.02 -15.32
N ASN A 94 -11.36 -2.10 -16.15
CA ASN A 94 -11.69 -2.10 -17.56
C ASN A 94 -10.39 -1.81 -18.34
N PRO A 95 -9.70 -2.87 -18.80
CA PRO A 95 -8.42 -2.75 -19.47
C PRO A 95 -8.51 -2.08 -20.84
N ALA A 96 -9.73 -1.77 -21.33
CA ALA A 96 -9.96 -1.03 -22.56
C ALA A 96 -10.08 0.49 -22.33
N ASN A 97 -10.01 0.97 -21.08
CA ASN A 97 -10.10 2.38 -20.76
C ASN A 97 -8.85 2.85 -20.01
N ASP A 98 -7.96 3.54 -20.72
CA ASP A 98 -6.68 4.07 -20.24
C ASP A 98 -6.84 5.19 -19.18
N HIS A 99 -8.06 5.66 -18.93
CA HIS A 99 -8.37 6.77 -18.01
C HIS A 99 -8.99 6.34 -16.68
N ILE A 100 -9.05 5.04 -16.41
CA ILE A 100 -9.48 4.51 -15.12
C ILE A 100 -8.30 4.51 -14.15
N CYS A 101 -8.55 4.96 -12.93
CA CYS A 101 -7.55 5.07 -11.89
C CYS A 101 -6.98 3.68 -11.53
N SER A 102 -5.66 3.52 -11.62
CA SER A 102 -4.98 2.38 -11.02
C SER A 102 -4.70 2.70 -9.54
N ARG A 103 -4.24 1.68 -8.82
CA ARG A 103 -3.89 1.83 -7.41
C ARG A 103 -2.68 2.74 -7.19
N LEU A 104 -1.82 2.91 -8.21
CA LEU A 104 -0.70 3.85 -8.12
C LEU A 104 -1.19 5.30 -8.09
N GLU A 105 -2.18 5.68 -8.90
CA GLU A 105 -2.75 7.03 -8.86
C GLU A 105 -3.46 7.30 -7.53
N HIS A 106 -4.19 6.33 -6.97
CA HIS A 106 -4.76 6.42 -5.61
C HIS A 106 -3.70 6.80 -4.58
N VAL A 107 -2.59 6.05 -4.57
CA VAL A 107 -1.47 6.29 -3.66
C VAL A 107 -0.90 7.70 -3.80
N LEU A 108 -0.81 8.23 -5.02
CA LEU A 108 -0.37 9.60 -5.25
C LEU A 108 -1.38 10.65 -4.77
N TYR A 109 -2.69 10.38 -4.88
CA TYR A 109 -3.72 11.27 -4.33
C TYR A 109 -3.69 11.28 -2.79
N VAL A 110 -3.53 10.12 -2.16
CA VAL A 110 -3.38 10.01 -0.70
C VAL A 110 -2.14 10.78 -0.24
N ASP A 111 -1.00 10.61 -0.92
CA ASP A 111 0.21 11.39 -0.62
C ASP A 111 -0.05 12.90 -0.75
N TYR A 112 -0.66 13.35 -1.84
CA TYR A 112 -0.96 14.77 -2.06
C TYR A 112 -1.84 15.37 -0.95
N ILE A 113 -2.94 14.71 -0.61
CA ILE A 113 -3.87 15.15 0.44
C ILE A 113 -3.18 15.13 1.80
N ALA A 114 -2.54 14.01 2.16
CA ALA A 114 -1.88 13.85 3.45
C ALA A 114 -0.73 14.84 3.63
N SER A 115 0.11 15.03 2.61
CA SER A 115 1.22 15.98 2.63
C SER A 115 0.73 17.43 2.75
N THR A 116 -0.41 17.76 2.13
CA THR A 116 -1.02 19.10 2.24
C THR A 116 -1.49 19.37 3.66
N ILE A 117 -2.23 18.43 4.27
CA ILE A 117 -2.66 18.52 5.68
C ILE A 117 -1.43 18.59 6.60
N GLY A 118 -0.49 17.66 6.43
CA GLY A 118 0.72 17.56 7.24
C GLY A 118 1.59 18.82 7.19
N SER A 119 1.76 19.40 6.00
CA SER A 119 2.51 20.64 5.84
C SER A 119 1.82 21.81 6.53
N ALA A 120 0.49 21.91 6.45
CA ALA A 120 -0.26 22.98 7.11
C ALA A 120 -0.25 22.86 8.65
N LEU A 121 -0.23 21.63 9.16
CA LEU A 121 -0.12 21.33 10.59
C LEU A 121 1.33 21.28 11.10
N ASN A 122 2.31 21.57 10.22
CA ASN A 122 3.74 21.53 10.51
C ASN A 122 4.20 20.17 11.09
N LEU A 123 3.68 19.08 10.53
CA LEU A 123 4.04 17.69 10.83
C LEU A 123 5.20 17.21 9.94
N ASN A 124 5.70 16.00 10.20
CA ASN A 124 6.77 15.42 9.39
C ASN A 124 6.26 14.91 8.03
N VAL A 125 6.40 15.73 7.00
CA VAL A 125 5.95 15.42 5.63
C VAL A 125 6.70 14.23 5.02
N ASP A 126 7.95 13.98 5.41
CA ASP A 126 8.72 12.85 4.88
C ASP A 126 8.16 11.51 5.41
N LEU A 127 7.77 11.47 6.69
CA LEU A 127 7.07 10.32 7.28
C LEU A 127 5.70 10.11 6.61
N ILE A 128 4.93 11.18 6.43
CA ILE A 128 3.62 11.11 5.74
C ILE A 128 3.77 10.51 4.34
N LYS A 129 4.73 11.00 3.55
CA LYS A 129 5.03 10.47 2.22
C LYS A 129 5.39 9.00 2.23
N ALA A 130 6.30 8.60 3.13
CA ALA A 130 6.71 7.22 3.24
C ALA A 130 5.53 6.29 3.56
N ILE A 131 4.65 6.68 4.49
CA ILE A 131 3.45 5.92 4.84
C ILE A 131 2.47 5.89 3.65
N ALA A 132 2.14 7.05 3.07
CA ALA A 132 1.19 7.18 1.97
C ALA A 132 1.63 6.37 0.75
N LEU A 133 2.92 6.36 0.41
CA LEU A 133 3.43 5.58 -0.73
C LEU A 133 3.41 4.06 -0.47
N GLY A 134 3.46 3.65 0.80
CA GLY A 134 3.51 2.25 1.20
C GLY A 134 2.17 1.62 1.59
N HIS A 135 1.13 2.41 1.87
CA HIS A 135 -0.09 1.93 2.53
C HIS A 135 -0.77 0.79 1.75
N ASP A 136 -0.81 0.92 0.42
CA ASP A 136 -1.58 0.06 -0.47
C ASP A 136 -0.79 -1.08 -1.12
N ILE A 137 0.49 -1.25 -0.75
CA ILE A 137 1.40 -2.27 -1.31
C ILE A 137 0.89 -3.71 -1.14
N GLY A 138 0.11 -3.96 -0.10
CA GLY A 138 -0.42 -5.27 0.24
C GLY A 138 -1.67 -5.70 -0.52
N HIS A 139 -2.26 -4.85 -1.36
CA HIS A 139 -3.48 -5.19 -2.06
C HIS A 139 -3.31 -6.36 -3.04
N THR A 140 -4.34 -7.17 -3.17
CA THR A 140 -4.44 -8.26 -4.16
C THR A 140 -4.77 -7.73 -5.55
N PRO A 141 -4.59 -8.53 -6.61
CA PRO A 141 -5.22 -8.25 -7.88
C PRO A 141 -6.75 -8.17 -7.73
N PHE A 142 -7.39 -7.30 -8.51
CA PHE A 142 -8.84 -7.04 -8.47
C PHE A 142 -9.38 -6.49 -7.13
N GLY A 143 -8.53 -5.88 -6.31
CA GLY A 143 -8.93 -5.15 -5.09
C GLY A 143 -9.73 -6.00 -4.10
N HIS A 144 -10.92 -5.53 -3.71
CA HIS A 144 -11.75 -6.18 -2.68
C HIS A 144 -12.14 -7.63 -3.01
N SER A 145 -12.27 -7.98 -4.30
CA SER A 145 -12.57 -9.36 -4.71
C SER A 145 -11.41 -10.30 -4.37
N GLY A 146 -10.18 -9.88 -4.66
CA GLY A 146 -8.97 -10.63 -4.29
C GLY A 146 -8.84 -10.86 -2.79
N GLU A 147 -9.04 -9.80 -2.00
CA GLU A 147 -8.98 -9.89 -0.53
C GLU A 147 -10.06 -10.83 0.03
N ARG A 148 -11.31 -10.70 -0.44
CA ARG A 148 -12.44 -11.55 -0.04
C ARG A 148 -12.17 -13.03 -0.35
N VAL A 149 -11.71 -13.35 -1.55
CA VAL A 149 -11.43 -14.73 -1.98
C VAL A 149 -10.27 -15.32 -1.19
N LEU A 150 -9.13 -14.63 -1.08
CA LEU A 150 -7.98 -15.16 -0.34
C LEU A 150 -8.33 -15.40 1.13
N ASN A 151 -9.02 -14.45 1.77
CA ASN A 151 -9.45 -14.60 3.16
C ASN A 151 -10.40 -15.80 3.34
N LYS A 152 -11.34 -16.00 2.41
CA LYS A 152 -12.24 -17.17 2.41
C LYS A 152 -11.46 -18.48 2.28
N LYS A 153 -10.61 -18.60 1.25
CA LYS A 153 -9.84 -19.82 0.96
C LYS A 153 -8.86 -20.18 2.09
N LEU A 154 -8.22 -19.18 2.70
CA LEU A 154 -7.36 -19.40 3.87
C LEU A 154 -8.15 -19.96 5.06
N LYS A 155 -9.31 -19.38 5.38
CA LYS A 155 -10.17 -19.82 6.48
C LYS A 155 -10.81 -21.19 6.27
N GLU A 156 -11.07 -21.57 5.02
CA GLU A 156 -11.54 -22.92 4.67
C GLU A 156 -10.50 -23.99 5.00
N ILE A 157 -9.21 -23.66 4.89
CA ILE A 157 -8.10 -24.58 5.19
C ILE A 157 -7.73 -24.55 6.67
N ASP A 158 -7.57 -23.37 7.26
CA ASP A 158 -7.34 -23.20 8.69
C ASP A 158 -8.08 -21.93 9.18
N PRO A 159 -9.06 -22.05 10.08
CA PRO A 159 -9.81 -20.92 10.63
C PRO A 159 -8.98 -19.84 11.32
N LYS A 160 -7.73 -20.15 11.70
CA LYS A 160 -6.78 -19.18 12.28
C LYS A 160 -6.12 -18.30 11.23
N LEU A 161 -6.07 -18.74 9.97
CA LEU A 161 -5.52 -17.95 8.88
C LEU A 161 -6.56 -16.94 8.39
N TYR A 162 -6.07 -15.80 7.93
CA TYR A 162 -6.90 -14.75 7.35
C TYR A 162 -6.06 -13.91 6.39
N PHE A 163 -6.73 -13.16 5.53
CA PHE A 163 -6.10 -12.19 4.66
C PHE A 163 -6.72 -10.81 4.87
N GLU A 164 -5.87 -9.83 5.07
CA GLU A 164 -6.16 -8.41 5.23
C GLU A 164 -5.04 -7.66 4.49
N HIS A 165 -5.37 -6.73 3.59
CA HIS A 165 -4.35 -6.11 2.74
C HIS A 165 -3.32 -5.31 3.54
N GLU A 166 -3.68 -4.73 4.70
CA GLU A 166 -2.74 -3.99 5.55
C GLU A 166 -1.74 -4.94 6.23
N SER A 167 -2.22 -6.11 6.69
CA SER A 167 -1.37 -7.19 7.20
C SER A 167 -0.43 -7.69 6.10
N ASN A 168 -0.97 -7.91 4.90
CA ASN A 168 -0.18 -8.32 3.77
C ASN A 168 0.84 -7.25 3.37
N GLY A 169 0.50 -5.96 3.48
CA GLY A 169 1.41 -4.85 3.22
C GLY A 169 2.64 -4.93 4.13
N LEU A 170 2.43 -5.15 5.43
CA LEU A 170 3.53 -5.34 6.37
C LEU A 170 4.33 -6.63 6.08
N ARG A 171 3.66 -7.73 5.70
CA ARG A 171 4.33 -8.98 5.29
C ARG A 171 5.19 -8.78 4.04
N VAL A 172 4.68 -8.07 3.03
CA VAL A 172 5.42 -7.74 1.81
C VAL A 172 6.68 -6.93 2.15
N LEU A 173 6.54 -5.90 3.00
CA LEU A 173 7.64 -5.00 3.33
C LEU A 173 8.64 -5.61 4.31
N ASN A 174 8.23 -6.53 5.19
CA ASN A 174 9.14 -7.14 6.17
C ASN A 174 9.76 -8.45 5.71
N ILE A 175 9.11 -9.18 4.80
CA ILE A 175 9.48 -10.56 4.46
C ILE A 175 9.66 -10.72 2.96
N LEU A 176 8.75 -10.25 2.11
CA LEU A 176 8.75 -10.69 0.70
C LEU A 176 9.65 -9.86 -0.22
N GLU A 177 9.69 -8.55 -0.04
CA GLU A 177 10.47 -7.68 -0.92
C GLU A 177 11.97 -7.87 -0.68
N LYS A 178 12.71 -8.01 -1.79
CA LYS A 178 14.16 -8.16 -1.75
C LYS A 178 14.80 -6.78 -1.57
N HIS A 179 15.70 -6.66 -0.59
CA HIS A 179 16.51 -5.46 -0.38
C HIS A 179 17.97 -5.86 -0.24
N ASN A 180 18.80 -5.41 -1.18
CA ASN A 180 20.19 -5.87 -1.33
C ASN A 180 20.23 -7.40 -1.53
N ASP A 181 21.04 -8.11 -0.75
CA ASP A 181 21.15 -9.57 -0.75
C ASP A 181 20.22 -10.25 0.25
N ASP A 182 19.44 -9.47 1.01
CA ASP A 182 18.50 -9.92 2.03
C ASP A 182 17.03 -9.68 1.62
N TYR A 183 16.12 -10.05 2.53
CA TYR A 183 14.69 -9.88 2.40
C TYR A 183 14.13 -8.95 3.48
N GLY A 184 13.05 -8.25 3.13
CA GLY A 184 12.49 -7.17 3.92
C GLY A 184 13.19 -5.84 3.64
N LEU A 185 12.42 -4.78 3.52
CA LEU A 185 12.91 -3.42 3.32
C LEU A 185 13.47 -2.78 4.60
N ASN A 186 13.34 -3.45 5.75
CA ASN A 186 13.86 -2.98 7.04
C ASN A 186 13.45 -1.52 7.34
N LEU A 187 12.17 -1.19 7.15
CA LEU A 187 11.64 0.17 7.33
C LEU A 187 11.60 0.55 8.81
N THR A 188 11.57 1.85 9.09
CA THR A 188 11.39 2.38 10.45
C THR A 188 10.06 1.93 11.07
N PHE A 189 10.00 1.90 12.40
CA PHE A 189 8.76 1.59 13.14
C PHE A 189 7.59 2.46 12.69
N GLU A 190 7.82 3.77 12.55
CA GLU A 190 6.76 4.75 12.29
C GLU A 190 6.12 4.56 10.92
N VAL A 191 6.94 4.23 9.91
CA VAL A 191 6.44 3.93 8.56
C VAL A 191 5.66 2.62 8.55
N ARG A 192 6.18 1.56 9.19
CA ARG A 192 5.47 0.27 9.29
C ARG A 192 4.15 0.40 10.03
N ASP A 193 4.13 1.15 11.12
CA ASP A 193 2.95 1.47 11.92
C ASP A 193 1.88 2.20 11.10
N GLY A 194 2.25 3.30 10.44
CA GLY A 194 1.33 4.04 9.59
C GLY A 194 0.74 3.17 8.48
N ILE A 195 1.57 2.33 7.86
CA ILE A 195 1.13 1.42 6.78
C ILE A 195 0.15 0.37 7.30
N ILE A 196 0.37 -0.28 8.45
CA ILE A 196 -0.57 -1.31 8.93
C ILE A 196 -1.87 -0.70 9.51
N CYS A 197 -1.87 0.59 9.86
CA CYS A 197 -3.00 1.27 10.50
C CYS A 197 -3.75 2.25 9.58
N HIS A 198 -3.38 2.38 8.31
CA HIS A 198 -3.95 3.37 7.40
C HIS A 198 -5.45 3.18 7.17
N CYS A 199 -5.96 1.95 7.16
CA CYS A 199 -7.35 1.73 6.82
C CYS A 199 -8.26 2.00 8.02
N GLY A 200 -9.19 2.94 7.87
CA GLY A 200 -10.21 3.24 8.89
C GLY A 200 -11.49 2.43 8.70
N GLU A 201 -11.86 1.66 9.73
CA GLU A 201 -13.03 0.75 9.69
C GLU A 201 -14.38 1.46 9.83
N TYR A 202 -14.38 2.68 10.36
CA TYR A 202 -15.62 3.32 10.79
C TYR A 202 -15.88 4.63 10.06
N TYR A 203 -17.08 4.73 9.49
CA TYR A 203 -17.59 5.94 8.85
C TYR A 203 -17.83 7.07 9.84
N ASP A 204 -17.91 6.77 11.15
CA ASP A 204 -18.10 7.72 12.25
C ASP A 204 -16.77 8.12 12.95
N GLU A 205 -15.62 7.68 12.43
CA GLU A 205 -14.32 8.04 13.00
C GLU A 205 -14.02 9.52 12.68
N ARG A 206 -14.39 10.41 13.61
CA ARG A 206 -14.21 11.88 13.51
C ARG A 206 -12.92 12.40 14.11
N LYS A 207 -12.28 11.62 14.99
CA LYS A 207 -11.11 12.02 15.75
C LYS A 207 -10.15 10.84 15.91
N LEU A 208 -8.88 11.10 15.63
CA LEU A 208 -7.78 10.17 15.83
C LEU A 208 -6.74 10.78 16.76
N VAL A 209 -6.42 10.05 17.82
CA VAL A 209 -5.34 10.39 18.76
C VAL A 209 -4.23 9.36 18.56
N PRO A 210 -2.96 9.77 18.42
CA PRO A 210 -1.84 8.84 18.30
C PRO A 210 -1.74 7.90 19.50
N CYS A 211 -1.54 6.61 19.24
CA CYS A 211 -1.36 5.55 20.23
C CYS A 211 0.11 5.46 20.67
N THR A 212 0.52 6.31 21.61
CA THR A 212 1.93 6.48 21.98
C THR A 212 2.55 5.28 22.70
N ASP A 213 1.74 4.44 23.35
CA ASP A 213 2.15 3.23 24.08
C ASP A 213 2.37 2.00 23.19
N LYS A 214 2.15 2.12 21.88
CA LYS A 214 2.29 1.02 20.93
C LYS A 214 3.73 0.50 20.87
N THR A 215 3.96 -0.80 20.75
CA THR A 215 5.30 -1.41 20.70
C THR A 215 5.53 -2.20 19.40
N GLU A 216 6.75 -2.69 19.16
CA GLU A 216 7.04 -3.59 18.02
C GLU A 216 6.17 -4.86 18.03
N GLU A 217 5.79 -5.36 19.21
CA GLU A 217 4.92 -6.53 19.36
C GLU A 217 3.49 -6.25 18.85
N ASP A 218 3.05 -4.99 18.91
CA ASP A 218 1.78 -4.54 18.35
C ASP A 218 1.84 -4.44 16.79
N LEU A 219 3.04 -4.43 16.18
CA LEU A 219 3.25 -4.36 14.72
C LEU A 219 3.40 -5.75 14.10
N SER A 220 2.38 -6.59 14.29
CA SER A 220 2.36 -7.92 13.71
C SER A 220 1.25 -8.06 12.67
N TYR A 221 1.62 -8.60 11.50
CA TYR A 221 0.66 -8.98 10.46
C TYR A 221 -0.25 -10.13 10.89
N LEU A 222 0.08 -10.81 12.00
CA LEU A 222 -0.73 -11.87 12.65
C LEU A 222 -1.76 -11.34 13.65
N ILE A 223 -1.78 -10.02 13.92
CA ILE A 223 -2.83 -9.38 14.71
C ILE A 223 -3.95 -8.94 13.75
N PRO A 224 -5.17 -9.50 13.87
CA PRO A 224 -6.28 -9.12 13.00
C PRO A 224 -6.64 -7.65 13.17
N LYS A 225 -7.05 -7.00 12.07
CA LYS A 225 -7.36 -5.57 12.01
C LYS A 225 -8.21 -5.06 13.18
N LYS A 226 -9.29 -5.77 13.49
CA LYS A 226 -10.23 -5.45 14.59
C LYS A 226 -9.63 -5.40 15.99
N LYS A 227 -8.43 -5.98 16.19
CA LYS A 227 -7.70 -6.01 17.46
C LYS A 227 -6.47 -5.11 17.45
N ARG A 228 -6.17 -4.44 16.33
CA ARG A 228 -4.99 -3.58 16.22
C ARG A 228 -5.25 -2.25 16.93
N LYS A 229 -4.22 -1.73 17.58
CA LYS A 229 -4.18 -0.34 18.05
C LYS A 229 -4.16 0.63 16.87
N GLY A 230 -4.58 1.87 17.10
CA GLY A 230 -4.50 2.94 16.11
C GLY A 230 -3.05 3.30 15.72
N PRO A 231 -2.88 4.27 14.81
CA PRO A 231 -1.56 4.78 14.46
C PRO A 231 -0.85 5.37 15.69
N ALA A 232 0.45 5.15 15.80
CA ALA A 232 1.30 5.65 16.87
C ALA A 232 1.70 7.13 16.71
N THR A 233 1.53 7.69 15.51
CA THR A 233 1.96 9.04 15.14
C THR A 233 0.81 9.91 14.62
N MET A 234 0.97 11.24 14.70
CA MET A 234 0.04 12.19 14.07
C MET A 234 0.05 12.02 12.56
N GLU A 235 1.21 11.78 11.99
CA GLU A 235 1.41 11.54 10.56
C GLU A 235 0.63 10.31 10.08
N GLY A 236 0.65 9.21 10.82
CA GLY A 236 -0.16 8.03 10.52
C GLY A 236 -1.67 8.29 10.64
N CYS A 237 -2.09 9.14 11.59
CA CYS A 237 -3.48 9.58 11.70
C CYS A 237 -3.91 10.43 10.48
N VAL A 238 -3.05 11.32 9.99
CA VAL A 238 -3.30 12.11 8.78
C VAL A 238 -3.47 11.20 7.57
N VAL A 239 -2.58 10.23 7.35
CA VAL A 239 -2.69 9.32 6.20
C VAL A 239 -3.98 8.51 6.25
N ARG A 240 -4.41 8.05 7.44
CA ARG A 240 -5.68 7.34 7.62
C ARG A 240 -6.91 8.18 7.23
N PHE A 241 -6.89 9.48 7.49
CA PHE A 241 -7.94 10.37 7.00
C PHE A 241 -7.82 10.64 5.49
N ALA A 242 -6.61 10.88 5.00
CA ALA A 242 -6.35 11.18 3.60
C ALA A 242 -6.78 10.02 2.68
N ASP A 243 -6.56 8.77 3.09
CA ASP A 243 -7.02 7.58 2.36
C ASP A 243 -8.55 7.56 2.18
N LYS A 244 -9.29 7.85 3.25
CA LYS A 244 -10.77 7.98 3.18
C LYS A 244 -11.20 9.11 2.24
N ILE A 245 -10.52 10.25 2.27
CA ILE A 245 -10.89 11.43 1.47
C ILE A 245 -10.59 11.21 -0.02
N ALA A 246 -9.44 10.61 -0.34
CA ALA A 246 -9.01 10.35 -1.71
C ALA A 246 -10.02 9.48 -2.47
N TYR A 247 -10.67 8.55 -1.76
CA TYR A 247 -11.67 7.64 -2.31
C TYR A 247 -12.97 8.34 -2.75
N VAL A 248 -13.37 9.40 -2.05
CA VAL A 248 -14.73 9.95 -2.13
C VAL A 248 -15.07 10.47 -3.52
N GLY A 249 -14.37 11.49 -3.98
CA GLY A 249 -14.74 12.12 -5.25
C GLY A 249 -14.16 11.41 -6.46
N ARG A 250 -13.06 10.66 -6.32
CA ARG A 250 -12.46 9.93 -7.44
C ARG A 250 -13.31 8.75 -7.90
N ASP A 251 -13.88 8.00 -6.97
CA ASP A 251 -14.77 6.88 -7.30
C ASP A 251 -16.00 7.33 -8.09
N ILE A 252 -16.55 8.50 -7.74
CA ILE A 252 -17.68 9.10 -8.46
C ILE A 252 -17.27 9.43 -9.89
N GLU A 253 -16.10 10.07 -10.08
CA GLU A 253 -15.58 10.39 -11.42
C GLU A 253 -15.36 9.15 -12.28
N ASP A 254 -14.81 8.07 -11.70
CA ASP A 254 -14.59 6.81 -12.43
C ASP A 254 -15.90 6.07 -12.73
N ALA A 255 -16.87 6.10 -11.81
CA ALA A 255 -18.19 5.51 -12.03
C ALA A 255 -18.95 6.20 -13.17
N LEU A 256 -18.81 7.52 -13.29
CA LEU A 256 -19.36 8.31 -14.39
C LEU A 256 -18.67 7.97 -15.71
N ARG A 257 -17.33 7.93 -15.73
CA ARG A 257 -16.54 7.60 -16.95
C ARG A 257 -16.81 6.19 -17.47
N THR A 258 -17.07 5.24 -16.57
CA THR A 258 -17.34 3.84 -16.95
C THR A 258 -18.80 3.59 -17.33
N GLY A 259 -19.68 4.59 -17.20
CA GLY A 259 -21.12 4.43 -17.42
C GLY A 259 -21.74 3.39 -16.49
N VAL A 260 -21.17 3.25 -15.28
CA VAL A 260 -21.78 2.52 -14.16
C VAL A 260 -22.91 3.36 -13.57
N ILE A 261 -22.71 4.68 -13.58
CA ILE A 261 -23.71 5.70 -13.24
C ILE A 261 -24.04 6.49 -14.51
N ALA A 262 -25.29 6.96 -14.64
CA ALA A 262 -25.73 7.78 -15.77
C ALA A 262 -25.01 9.15 -15.78
N SER A 263 -24.80 9.73 -16.97
CA SER A 263 -24.08 11.00 -17.17
C SER A 263 -24.75 12.22 -16.52
N GLU A 264 -26.05 12.12 -16.23
CA GLU A 264 -26.83 13.11 -15.47
C GLU A 264 -26.83 12.75 -13.98
N PHE A 265 -25.68 12.42 -13.43
CA PHE A 265 -25.56 12.39 -11.98
C PHE A 265 -25.50 13.84 -11.50
N ASP A 266 -26.66 14.39 -11.17
CA ASP A 266 -26.73 15.30 -10.04
C ASP A 266 -25.96 14.59 -8.93
N VAL A 267 -24.83 15.12 -8.46
CA VAL A 267 -24.18 14.62 -7.25
C VAL A 267 -25.16 14.94 -6.13
N PRO A 268 -26.12 14.06 -5.80
CA PRO A 268 -27.32 14.53 -5.16
C PRO A 268 -26.96 14.65 -3.69
N VAL A 269 -27.24 15.83 -3.12
CA VAL A 269 -27.12 16.15 -1.68
C VAL A 269 -25.72 16.59 -1.21
N VAL A 270 -24.63 16.25 -1.89
CA VAL A 270 -23.26 16.66 -1.48
C VAL A 270 -22.96 18.13 -1.87
N SER A 271 -23.54 18.61 -2.97
CA SER A 271 -23.38 19.98 -3.48
C SER A 271 -23.74 21.05 -2.45
N ASP A 272 -24.74 20.76 -1.61
CA ASP A 272 -25.27 21.71 -0.62
C ASP A 272 -24.48 21.68 0.69
N MET A 273 -23.66 20.64 0.93
CA MET A 273 -22.94 20.45 2.19
C MET A 273 -21.43 20.73 2.10
N ILE A 274 -20.75 20.28 1.04
CA ILE A 274 -19.27 20.32 0.96
C ILE A 274 -18.67 20.59 -0.43
N GLY A 275 -19.46 20.54 -1.52
CA GLY A 275 -18.97 20.90 -2.86
C GLY A 275 -19.62 20.11 -4.00
N SER A 276 -19.53 20.65 -5.22
CA SER A 276 -20.10 20.11 -6.45
C SER A 276 -19.09 19.36 -7.34
N SER A 277 -17.79 19.47 -7.04
CA SER A 277 -16.72 18.77 -7.73
C SER A 277 -15.78 18.03 -6.76
N ASN A 278 -15.05 17.04 -7.25
CA ASN A 278 -14.05 16.31 -6.46
C ASN A 278 -13.03 17.27 -5.81
N SER A 279 -12.56 18.27 -6.55
CA SER A 279 -11.64 19.28 -6.02
C SER A 279 -12.24 20.13 -4.91
N GLU A 280 -13.51 20.55 -5.05
CA GLU A 280 -14.21 21.31 -3.99
C GLU A 280 -14.40 20.47 -2.72
N ILE A 281 -14.83 19.21 -2.88
CA ILE A 281 -15.03 18.26 -1.78
C ILE A 281 -13.71 18.02 -1.02
N ILE A 282 -12.63 17.70 -1.75
CA ILE A 282 -11.31 17.47 -1.15
C ILE A 282 -10.84 18.74 -0.44
N ASN A 283 -10.95 19.91 -1.09
CA ASN A 283 -10.49 21.16 -0.50
C ASN A 283 -11.27 21.51 0.78
N PHE A 284 -12.60 21.33 0.79
CA PHE A 284 -13.42 21.53 1.98
C PHE A 284 -12.96 20.62 3.13
N LEU A 285 -12.81 19.31 2.88
CA LEU A 285 -12.43 18.34 3.91
C LEU A 285 -11.02 18.58 4.44
N VAL A 286 -10.08 18.96 3.57
CA VAL A 286 -8.71 19.32 3.95
C VAL A 286 -8.69 20.56 4.84
N GLN A 287 -9.42 21.62 4.46
CA GLN A 287 -9.50 22.86 5.24
C GLN A 287 -10.14 22.61 6.62
N ASP A 288 -11.23 21.85 6.66
CA ASP A 288 -11.91 21.51 7.92
C ASP A 288 -11.01 20.70 8.86
N ILE A 289 -10.28 19.70 8.34
CA ILE A 289 -9.34 18.93 9.16
C ILE A 289 -8.23 19.83 9.71
N ILE A 290 -7.67 20.72 8.90
CA ILE A 290 -6.60 21.62 9.34
C ILE A 290 -7.11 22.54 10.45
N GLU A 291 -8.23 23.23 10.24
CA GLU A 291 -8.84 24.13 11.23
C GLU A 291 -9.14 23.41 12.54
N ASN A 292 -9.64 22.18 12.45
CA ASN A 292 -9.98 21.39 13.62
C ASN A 292 -8.81 20.62 14.24
N SER A 293 -7.61 20.62 13.65
CA SER A 293 -6.44 19.88 14.15
C SER A 293 -5.24 20.75 14.52
N ILE A 294 -5.19 22.01 14.06
CA ILE A 294 -4.10 22.94 14.35
C ILE A 294 -3.84 23.06 15.86
N ASP A 295 -2.59 22.91 16.27
CA ASP A 295 -2.14 22.93 17.67
C ASP A 295 -2.82 21.92 18.60
N LYS A 296 -3.51 20.91 18.05
CA LYS A 296 -4.09 19.80 18.83
C LYS A 296 -3.22 18.55 18.74
N GLY A 297 -3.16 17.78 19.82
CA GLY A 297 -2.51 16.46 19.86
C GLY A 297 -3.35 15.35 19.20
N CYS A 298 -4.18 15.69 18.22
CA CYS A 298 -5.07 14.78 17.51
C CYS A 298 -5.44 15.33 16.14
N ILE A 299 -5.75 14.43 15.20
CA ILE A 299 -6.35 14.80 13.91
C ILE A 299 -7.85 14.62 14.01
N MET A 300 -8.61 15.65 13.66
CA MET A 300 -10.08 15.58 13.70
C MET A 300 -10.73 16.48 12.65
N MET A 301 -11.99 16.16 12.35
CA MET A 301 -12.90 16.95 11.53
C MET A 301 -14.07 17.46 12.37
N SER A 302 -14.76 18.48 11.91
CA SER A 302 -16.03 18.92 12.49
C SER A 302 -17.13 17.87 12.29
N ASP A 303 -18.17 17.94 13.10
CA ASP A 303 -19.35 17.06 12.95
C ASP A 303 -19.98 17.24 11.55
N HIS A 304 -20.07 18.47 11.06
CA HIS A 304 -20.59 18.80 9.73
C HIS A 304 -19.78 18.13 8.61
N ALA A 305 -18.45 18.29 8.62
CA ALA A 305 -17.59 17.68 7.62
C ALA A 305 -17.64 16.15 7.67
N GLY A 306 -17.70 15.59 8.88
CA GLY A 306 -17.80 14.17 9.08
C GLY A 306 -19.12 13.57 8.61
N GLU A 307 -20.25 14.19 8.94
CA GLU A 307 -21.57 13.78 8.46
C GLU A 307 -21.63 13.79 6.93
N ALA A 308 -21.06 14.83 6.30
CA ALA A 308 -21.01 14.92 4.84
C ALA A 308 -20.11 13.84 4.21
N LEU A 309 -18.95 13.56 4.81
CA LEU A 309 -18.06 12.48 4.38
C LEU A 309 -18.75 11.11 4.49
N GLU A 310 -19.38 10.83 5.64
CA GLU A 310 -20.11 9.59 5.87
C GLU A 310 -21.27 9.41 4.89
N HIS A 311 -22.05 10.46 4.67
CA HIS A 311 -23.15 10.45 3.71
C HIS A 311 -22.63 10.12 2.30
N THR A 312 -21.56 10.78 1.85
CA THR A 312 -21.01 10.57 0.52
C THR A 312 -20.46 9.16 0.34
N LEU A 313 -19.75 8.62 1.35
CA LEU A 313 -19.25 7.25 1.30
C LEU A 313 -20.39 6.22 1.22
N LYS A 314 -21.48 6.42 1.97
CA LYS A 314 -22.68 5.55 1.89
C LYS A 314 -23.34 5.62 0.52
N GLU A 315 -23.43 6.80 -0.07
CA GLU A 315 -23.98 6.99 -1.42
C GLU A 315 -23.10 6.31 -2.49
N ASN A 316 -21.78 6.43 -2.40
CA ASN A 316 -20.85 5.73 -3.29
C ASN A 316 -21.07 4.22 -3.22
N VAL A 317 -21.14 3.64 -2.01
CA VAL A 317 -21.46 2.22 -1.84
C VAL A 317 -22.79 1.87 -2.49
N ALA A 318 -23.85 2.63 -2.19
CA ALA A 318 -25.20 2.35 -2.64
C ALA A 318 -25.38 2.42 -4.16
N LYS A 319 -24.56 3.19 -4.88
CA LYS A 319 -24.73 3.45 -6.32
C LYS A 319 -23.65 2.84 -7.20
N ILE A 320 -22.42 2.78 -6.72
CA ILE A 320 -21.27 2.27 -7.48
C ILE A 320 -21.10 0.78 -7.20
N TYR A 321 -20.86 0.44 -5.94
CA TYR A 321 -20.47 -0.91 -5.54
C TYR A 321 -21.61 -1.91 -5.62
N THR A 322 -22.86 -1.45 -5.50
CA THR A 322 -24.04 -2.32 -5.65
C THR A 322 -24.47 -2.51 -7.11
N ALA A 323 -23.89 -1.75 -8.05
CA ALA A 323 -24.31 -1.74 -9.45
C ALA A 323 -24.15 -3.12 -10.09
N GLY A 324 -25.12 -3.50 -10.94
CA GLY A 324 -25.15 -4.83 -11.55
C GLY A 324 -23.89 -5.17 -12.37
N LYS A 325 -23.32 -4.18 -13.07
CA LYS A 325 -22.07 -4.33 -13.83
C LYS A 325 -20.89 -4.67 -12.90
N VAL A 326 -20.74 -3.93 -11.80
CA VAL A 326 -19.66 -4.14 -10.81
C VAL A 326 -19.80 -5.52 -10.17
N LYS A 327 -20.99 -5.87 -9.65
CA LYS A 327 -21.23 -7.20 -9.06
C LYS A 327 -20.98 -8.36 -10.02
N THR A 328 -21.32 -8.18 -11.30
CA THR A 328 -21.08 -9.24 -12.30
C THR A 328 -19.59 -9.41 -12.56
N TYR A 329 -18.85 -8.31 -12.63
CA TYR A 329 -17.41 -8.33 -12.76
C TYR A 329 -16.73 -8.95 -11.53
N GLU A 330 -17.13 -8.57 -10.32
CA GLU A 330 -16.62 -9.18 -9.08
C GLU A 330 -16.81 -10.71 -9.06
N LYS A 331 -17.98 -11.21 -9.48
CA LYS A 331 -18.20 -12.67 -9.59
C LYS A 331 -17.24 -13.34 -10.56
N TYR A 332 -16.93 -12.69 -11.67
CA TYR A 332 -15.96 -13.20 -12.63
C TYR A 332 -14.55 -13.25 -12.02
N CYS A 333 -14.13 -12.21 -11.30
CA CYS A 333 -12.87 -12.20 -10.54
C CYS A 333 -12.84 -13.28 -9.47
N ASP A 334 -13.94 -13.47 -8.74
CA ASP A 334 -14.02 -14.45 -7.66
C ASP A 334 -13.76 -15.86 -8.19
N VAL A 335 -14.45 -16.27 -9.25
CA VAL A 335 -14.25 -17.58 -9.90
C VAL A 335 -12.81 -17.75 -10.39
N MET A 336 -12.23 -16.70 -10.97
CA MET A 336 -10.85 -16.72 -11.46
C MET A 336 -9.86 -16.95 -10.32
N LEU A 337 -9.99 -16.18 -9.24
CA LEU A 337 -9.09 -16.22 -8.09
C LEU A 337 -9.25 -17.52 -7.29
N GLU A 338 -10.47 -18.04 -7.15
CA GLU A 338 -10.73 -19.34 -6.54
C GLU A 338 -10.02 -20.45 -7.33
N GLY A 339 -10.15 -20.45 -8.66
CA GLY A 339 -9.46 -21.42 -9.52
C GLY A 339 -7.93 -21.29 -9.45
N LEU A 340 -7.38 -20.08 -9.48
CA LEU A 340 -5.95 -19.86 -9.29
C LEU A 340 -5.46 -20.38 -7.93
N PHE A 341 -6.20 -20.09 -6.86
CA PHE A 341 -5.87 -20.55 -5.52
C PHE A 341 -5.85 -22.08 -5.48
N ASP A 342 -6.89 -22.74 -5.99
CA ASP A 342 -6.98 -24.20 -5.99
C ASP A 342 -5.83 -24.85 -6.80
N ALA A 343 -5.52 -24.31 -7.99
CA ALA A 343 -4.41 -24.81 -8.81
C ALA A 343 -3.04 -24.69 -8.10
N PHE A 344 -2.75 -23.53 -7.52
CA PHE A 344 -1.49 -23.30 -6.81
C PHE A 344 -1.44 -24.04 -5.48
N TYR A 345 -2.58 -24.25 -4.82
CA TYR A 345 -2.65 -25.05 -3.60
C TYR A 345 -2.37 -26.54 -3.86
N GLU A 346 -2.81 -27.09 -4.98
CA GLU A 346 -2.37 -28.44 -5.39
C GLU A 346 -0.89 -28.46 -5.77
N ALA A 347 -0.39 -27.42 -6.44
CA ALA A 347 1.02 -27.33 -6.81
C ALA A 347 1.96 -27.25 -5.58
N VAL A 348 1.59 -26.50 -4.54
CA VAL A 348 2.44 -26.32 -3.36
C VAL A 348 2.57 -27.59 -2.50
N LYS A 349 1.59 -28.50 -2.58
CA LYS A 349 1.67 -29.81 -1.91
C LYS A 349 2.79 -30.69 -2.46
N ASN A 350 3.20 -30.50 -3.72
CA ASN A 350 4.32 -31.19 -4.33
C ASN A 350 5.08 -30.28 -5.31
N ILE A 351 6.01 -29.50 -4.76
CA ILE A 351 6.80 -28.51 -5.50
C ILE A 351 7.65 -29.15 -6.60
N GLU A 352 8.23 -30.33 -6.36
CA GLU A 352 9.05 -31.04 -7.38
C GLU A 352 8.21 -31.40 -8.62
N MET A 353 6.97 -31.85 -8.41
CA MET A 353 6.05 -32.11 -9.52
C MET A 353 5.64 -30.81 -10.22
N ALA A 354 5.44 -29.73 -9.46
CA ALA A 354 5.04 -28.42 -9.99
C ALA A 354 6.13 -27.83 -10.91
N GLU A 355 7.42 -28.02 -10.62
CA GLU A 355 8.52 -27.60 -11.49
C GLU A 355 8.55 -28.33 -12.84
N GLY A 356 8.16 -29.62 -12.84
CA GLY A 356 8.02 -30.42 -14.05
C GLY A 356 6.72 -30.18 -14.82
N SER A 357 5.84 -29.30 -14.33
CA SER A 357 4.53 -29.04 -14.95
C SER A 357 4.65 -28.50 -16.37
N LYS A 358 3.71 -28.86 -17.24
CA LYS A 358 3.59 -28.27 -18.59
C LYS A 358 3.16 -26.80 -18.56
N SER A 359 2.41 -26.39 -17.53
CA SER A 359 2.02 -24.99 -17.35
C SER A 359 3.21 -24.15 -16.88
N SER A 360 3.56 -23.13 -17.65
CA SER A 360 4.51 -22.09 -17.24
C SER A 360 4.07 -21.35 -15.98
N SER A 361 2.77 -21.14 -15.79
CA SER A 361 2.25 -20.49 -14.58
C SER A 361 2.51 -21.32 -13.32
N ILE A 362 2.29 -22.63 -13.37
CA ILE A 362 2.60 -23.53 -12.25
C ILE A 362 4.12 -23.59 -11.99
N ARG A 363 4.95 -23.64 -13.04
CA ARG A 363 6.42 -23.62 -12.88
C ARG A 363 6.92 -22.33 -12.24
N LYS A 364 6.38 -21.17 -12.62
CA LYS A 364 6.75 -19.87 -12.02
C LYS A 364 6.34 -19.79 -10.55
N PHE A 365 5.20 -20.37 -10.19
CA PHE A 365 4.80 -20.49 -8.79
C PHE A 365 5.76 -21.39 -8.01
N ALA A 366 6.14 -22.55 -8.55
CA ALA A 366 7.10 -23.44 -7.91
C ALA A 366 8.46 -22.75 -7.67
N ASP A 367 8.95 -22.00 -8.67
CA ASP A 367 10.17 -21.19 -8.53
C ASP A 367 10.03 -20.09 -7.47
N PHE A 368 8.86 -19.44 -7.38
CA PHE A 368 8.58 -18.49 -6.31
C PHE A 368 8.67 -19.15 -4.93
N VAL A 369 8.05 -20.31 -4.73
CA VAL A 369 8.07 -21.01 -3.42
C VAL A 369 9.50 -21.42 -3.05
N LYS A 370 10.27 -21.98 -3.99
CA LYS A 370 11.68 -22.33 -3.75
C LYS A 370 12.55 -21.13 -3.42
N ASN A 371 12.23 -19.98 -4.00
CA ASN A 371 12.95 -18.74 -3.74
C ASN A 371 12.41 -17.95 -2.55
N HIS A 372 11.30 -18.38 -1.96
CA HIS A 372 10.68 -17.71 -0.84
C HIS A 372 11.62 -17.67 0.38
N PRO A 373 11.76 -16.53 1.06
CA PRO A 373 12.69 -16.38 2.18
C PRO A 373 12.42 -17.36 3.32
N GLU A 374 11.15 -17.51 3.72
CA GLU A 374 10.77 -18.45 4.78
C GLU A 374 11.01 -19.92 4.38
N TYR A 375 10.81 -20.27 3.10
CA TYR A 375 11.10 -21.62 2.60
C TYR A 375 12.61 -21.91 2.64
N LYS A 376 13.43 -20.96 2.18
CA LYS A 376 14.91 -21.06 2.23
C LYS A 376 15.46 -21.12 3.65
N ALA A 377 14.81 -20.41 4.58
CA ALA A 377 15.17 -20.42 5.99
C ALA A 377 14.69 -21.68 6.74
N GLY A 378 13.91 -22.56 6.10
CA GLY A 378 13.34 -23.76 6.74
C GLY A 378 12.26 -23.43 7.78
N ILE A 379 11.62 -22.27 7.67
CA ILE A 379 10.51 -21.86 8.54
C ILE A 379 9.25 -22.64 8.12
N ASP A 380 8.59 -23.26 9.10
CA ASP A 380 7.34 -24.02 8.90
C ASP A 380 6.15 -23.07 8.64
N THR A 381 6.14 -22.52 7.43
CA THR A 381 5.08 -21.63 6.97
C THR A 381 3.95 -22.46 6.37
N PRO A 382 2.69 -22.25 6.78
CA PRO A 382 1.58 -23.00 6.23
C PRO A 382 1.51 -22.87 4.71
N LEU A 383 1.35 -24.01 4.02
CA LEU A 383 1.25 -24.07 2.55
C LEU A 383 0.34 -23.02 1.89
N PRO A 384 -0.89 -22.74 2.40
CA PRO A 384 -1.75 -21.76 1.74
C PRO A 384 -1.27 -20.31 1.88
N VAL A 385 -0.33 -20.02 2.80
CA VAL A 385 0.28 -18.69 2.92
C VAL A 385 1.18 -18.41 1.71
N TYR A 386 1.99 -19.38 1.27
CA TYR A 386 2.78 -19.23 0.03
C TYR A 386 1.90 -18.96 -1.20
N VAL A 387 0.74 -19.61 -1.27
CA VAL A 387 -0.25 -19.39 -2.35
C VAL A 387 -0.82 -17.97 -2.26
N SER A 388 -1.18 -17.53 -1.05
CA SER A 388 -1.68 -16.18 -0.79
C SER A 388 -0.66 -15.11 -1.17
N ASP A 389 0.60 -15.27 -0.76
CA ASP A 389 1.69 -14.33 -1.07
C ASP A 389 1.91 -14.21 -2.58
N TYR A 390 1.87 -15.35 -3.30
CA TYR A 390 2.03 -15.36 -4.74
C TYR A 390 0.87 -14.67 -5.46
N ILE A 391 -0.37 -15.01 -5.11
CA ILE A 391 -1.57 -14.44 -5.74
C ILE A 391 -1.68 -12.95 -5.42
N ALA A 392 -1.49 -12.54 -4.16
CA ALA A 392 -1.52 -11.13 -3.77
C ALA A 392 -0.40 -10.32 -4.48
N GLY A 393 0.73 -10.96 -4.77
CA GLY A 393 1.82 -10.39 -5.55
C GLY A 393 1.53 -10.21 -7.05
N MET A 394 0.46 -10.77 -7.61
CA MET A 394 0.17 -10.67 -9.04
C MET A 394 -0.38 -9.30 -9.44
N THR A 395 -0.17 -8.92 -10.71
CA THR A 395 -0.95 -7.86 -11.36
C THR A 395 -2.24 -8.44 -11.92
N ASP A 396 -3.24 -7.60 -12.19
CA ASP A 396 -4.55 -8.05 -12.68
C ASP A 396 -4.43 -8.80 -14.02
N SER A 397 -3.62 -8.26 -14.94
CA SER A 397 -3.36 -8.88 -16.25
C SER A 397 -2.58 -10.19 -16.15
N PHE A 398 -1.66 -10.30 -15.21
CA PHE A 398 -0.90 -11.52 -14.98
C PHE A 398 -1.80 -12.62 -14.40
N ALA A 399 -2.67 -12.28 -13.43
CA ALA A 399 -3.65 -13.22 -12.89
C ALA A 399 -4.59 -13.77 -14.00
N VAL A 400 -5.10 -12.90 -14.89
CA VAL A 400 -5.90 -13.32 -16.05
C VAL A 400 -5.11 -14.26 -16.97
N SER A 401 -3.85 -13.92 -17.26
CA SER A 401 -2.98 -14.75 -18.10
C SER A 401 -2.76 -16.12 -17.50
N CYS A 402 -2.47 -16.19 -16.20
CA CYS A 402 -2.26 -17.45 -15.49
C CYS A 402 -3.52 -18.32 -15.51
N PHE A 403 -4.69 -17.74 -15.25
CA PHE A 403 -5.94 -18.48 -15.24
C PHE A 403 -6.27 -19.06 -16.63
N ASN A 404 -6.11 -18.26 -17.68
CA ASN A 404 -6.32 -18.72 -19.05
C ASN A 404 -5.35 -19.84 -19.43
N GLU A 405 -4.08 -19.73 -19.02
CA GLU A 405 -3.07 -20.75 -19.30
C GLU A 405 -3.36 -22.07 -18.58
N ILE A 406 -3.91 -22.04 -17.37
CA ILE A 406 -4.20 -23.25 -16.58
C ILE A 406 -5.49 -23.94 -17.05
N TYR A 407 -6.52 -23.17 -17.42
CA TYR A 407 -7.89 -23.71 -17.60
C TYR A 407 -8.50 -23.55 -19.00
N LYS A 408 -7.95 -22.69 -19.86
CA LYS A 408 -8.50 -22.45 -21.22
C LYS A 408 -7.60 -22.97 -22.34
N SER A 409 -6.51 -23.66 -21.99
CA SER A 409 -5.51 -24.19 -22.92
C SER A 409 -5.75 -25.64 -23.33
#